data_AF-A0A8E0VLK7-F1
#
_entry.id   AF-A0A8E0VLK7-F1
#
_cell.length_a   1.000
_cell.length_b   1.000
_cell.length_c   1.000
_cell.angle_alpha   90.00
_cell.angle_beta   90.00
_cell.angle_gamma   90.00
#
_symmetry.space_group_name_H-M   'P 1'
#
loop_
_entity.id
_entity.type
_entity.pdbx_description
1 polymer ?
#
loop_
_entity_poly.entity_id
_entity_poly.type
_entity_poly.pdbx_seq_one_letter_code
_entity_poly.pdbx_strand_id
1 'polypeptide(L)'
;MTTAVPYPNDSHAPISDQPHQMPFRDWHDGLCQCNNDWKTCYCVTLCTFCYMCYMYKRYNENVCTPLFIPTPIMALRTYHRGRERISGSIFCDCVSSLFCPWCALCQLDRDMKYEEATRGYLDV
;
A
#
# COMPACT_ATOMS: atom_id res chain seq x y z
N MET A 1 -3.45 -30.71 -26.02
CA MET A 1 -2.02 -31.08 -26.16
C MET A 1 -1.20 -30.08 -25.38
N THR A 2 -0.87 -30.41 -24.14
CA THR A 2 0.00 -29.64 -23.26
C THR A 2 1.43 -30.14 -23.49
N THR A 3 2.29 -29.30 -24.07
CA THR A 3 3.72 -29.60 -24.17
C THR A 3 4.35 -29.37 -22.80
N ALA A 4 4.73 -30.44 -22.13
CA ALA A 4 5.54 -30.36 -20.91
C ALA A 4 6.91 -29.74 -21.27
N VAL A 5 7.30 -28.71 -20.54
CA VAL A 5 8.66 -28.14 -20.65
C VAL A 5 9.64 -29.19 -20.12
N PRO A 6 10.64 -29.64 -20.91
CA PRO A 6 11.62 -30.61 -20.42
C PRO A 6 12.42 -29.95 -19.29
N TYR A 7 12.43 -30.57 -18.11
CA TYR A 7 13.36 -30.19 -17.07
C TYR A 7 14.78 -30.50 -17.55
N PRO A 8 15.73 -29.53 -17.48
CA PRO A 8 17.12 -29.81 -17.82
C PRO A 8 17.66 -30.84 -16.84
N ASN A 9 18.02 -32.00 -17.39
CA ASN A 9 18.87 -32.97 -16.72
C ASN A 9 20.26 -32.33 -16.64
N ASP A 10 20.90 -32.35 -15.46
CA ASP A 10 22.19 -31.74 -15.12
C ASP A 10 22.16 -30.34 -14.48
N SER A 11 21.80 -30.26 -13.20
CA SER A 11 22.42 -29.33 -12.24
C SER A 11 21.87 -29.51 -10.82
N HIS A 12 22.43 -30.43 -10.03
CA HIS A 12 22.34 -30.38 -8.56
C HIS A 12 23.27 -29.30 -7.98
N ALA A 13 23.38 -28.14 -8.63
CA ALA A 13 24.06 -27.02 -8.03
C ALA A 13 23.21 -26.56 -6.83
N PRO A 14 23.77 -26.47 -5.61
CA PRO A 14 23.03 -25.92 -4.49
C PRO A 14 22.63 -24.48 -4.82
N ILE A 15 21.40 -24.10 -4.49
CA ILE A 15 20.95 -22.71 -4.55
C ILE A 15 21.81 -21.93 -3.54
N SER A 16 22.90 -21.31 -4.02
CA SER A 16 23.85 -20.55 -3.18
C SER A 16 23.27 -19.20 -2.77
N ASP A 17 22.48 -18.59 -3.66
CA ASP A 17 21.97 -17.24 -3.48
C ASP A 17 20.44 -17.25 -3.45
N GLN A 18 19.87 -17.04 -2.27
CA GLN A 18 18.45 -16.75 -2.13
C GLN A 18 18.22 -15.25 -2.36
N PRO A 19 17.07 -14.85 -2.95
CA PRO A 19 16.72 -13.45 -3.05
C PRO A 19 16.67 -12.84 -1.65
N HIS A 20 17.54 -11.85 -1.41
CA HIS A 20 17.56 -11.14 -0.14
C HIS A 20 16.22 -10.41 0.03
N GLN A 21 15.54 -10.66 1.14
CA GLN A 21 14.33 -9.91 1.45
C GLN A 21 14.69 -8.43 1.58
N MET A 22 13.96 -7.56 0.88
CA MET A 22 14.16 -6.12 1.04
C MET A 22 13.99 -5.74 2.52
N PRO A 23 14.85 -4.86 3.06
CA PRO A 23 14.72 -4.39 4.43
C PRO A 23 13.40 -3.64 4.61
N PHE A 24 12.92 -3.58 5.85
CA PHE A 24 11.80 -2.70 6.16
C PHE A 24 12.22 -1.23 6.02
N ARG A 25 11.30 -0.37 5.58
CA ARG A 25 11.50 1.09 5.50
C ARG A 25 10.47 1.84 6.34
N ASP A 26 10.63 3.14 6.49
CA ASP A 26 9.60 4.00 7.08
C ASP A 26 8.65 4.57 5.99
N TRP A 27 7.55 5.17 6.44
CA TRP A 27 6.68 5.98 5.58
C TRP A 27 7.49 7.12 4.95
N HIS A 28 7.20 7.46 3.69
CA HIS A 28 7.85 8.55 2.96
C HIS A 28 7.70 9.89 3.67
N ASP A 29 6.48 10.17 4.14
CA ASP A 29 6.15 11.36 4.92
C ASP A 29 5.60 10.99 6.29
N GLY A 30 5.74 11.92 7.25
CA GLY A 30 5.10 11.82 8.56
C GLY A 30 3.57 11.96 8.50
N LEU A 31 2.88 11.46 9.52
CA LEU A 31 1.42 11.40 9.58
C LEU A 31 0.78 12.78 9.37
N CYS A 32 1.19 13.79 10.15
CA CYS A 32 0.59 15.13 10.13
C CYS A 32 1.25 16.09 9.12
N GLN A 33 1.92 15.59 8.09
CA GLN A 33 2.55 16.41 7.05
C GLN A 33 1.61 16.72 5.88
N CYS A 34 0.37 17.11 6.19
CA CYS A 34 -0.66 17.41 5.18
C CYS A 34 -0.25 18.54 4.21
N ASN A 35 0.66 19.43 4.63
CA ASN A 35 1.15 20.54 3.80
C ASN A 35 2.00 20.07 2.61
N ASN A 36 2.57 18.86 2.65
CA ASN A 36 3.35 18.31 1.53
C ASN A 36 2.46 18.03 0.29
N ASP A 37 1.14 17.87 0.50
CA ASP A 37 0.15 17.80 -0.58
C ASP A 37 -1.21 18.35 -0.10
N TRP A 38 -1.27 19.67 0.08
CA TRP A 38 -2.46 20.33 0.63
C TRP A 38 -3.70 20.17 -0.26
N LYS A 39 -3.51 20.09 -1.59
CA LYS A 39 -4.61 19.93 -2.56
C LYS A 39 -5.28 18.57 -2.37
N THR A 40 -4.47 17.52 -2.27
CA THR A 40 -4.99 16.18 -2.00
C THR A 40 -5.66 16.12 -0.64
N CYS A 41 -5.05 16.69 0.40
CA CYS A 41 -5.67 16.70 1.71
C CYS A 41 -7.01 17.43 1.74
N TYR A 42 -7.11 18.54 1.00
CA TYR A 42 -8.39 19.22 0.81
C TYR A 42 -9.42 18.30 0.13
N CYS A 43 -9.07 17.62 -0.97
CA CYS A 43 -9.95 16.67 -1.64
C CYS A 43 -10.39 15.51 -0.74
N VAL A 44 -9.47 14.96 0.07
CA VAL A 44 -9.71 13.92 1.07
C VAL A 44 -10.73 14.37 2.11
N THR A 45 -10.60 15.61 2.60
CA THR A 45 -11.55 16.18 3.57
C THR A 45 -12.90 16.54 2.96
N LEU A 46 -12.93 16.90 1.67
CA LEU A 46 -14.15 17.30 0.96
C LEU A 46 -15.03 16.11 0.57
N CYS A 47 -14.45 15.06 -0.02
CA CYS A 47 -15.15 13.79 -0.27
C CYS A 47 -14.25 12.59 0.02
N THR A 48 -14.17 12.24 1.29
CA THR A 48 -13.47 11.07 1.80
C THR A 48 -13.88 9.79 1.13
N PHE A 49 -15.18 9.59 1.00
CA PHE A 49 -15.72 8.35 0.50
C PHE A 49 -15.31 8.15 -0.97
N CYS A 50 -15.52 9.18 -1.80
CA CYS A 50 -15.06 9.19 -3.18
C CYS A 50 -13.55 8.93 -3.28
N TYR A 51 -12.77 9.56 -2.40
CA TYR A 51 -11.31 9.44 -2.41
C TYR A 51 -10.85 8.04 -2.00
N MET A 52 -11.52 7.43 -1.03
CA MET A 52 -11.31 6.04 -0.64
C MET A 52 -11.60 5.09 -1.80
N CYS A 53 -12.74 5.25 -2.49
CA CYS A 53 -13.04 4.47 -3.69
C CYS A 53 -11.94 4.58 -4.75
N TYR A 54 -11.41 5.80 -4.95
CA TYR A 54 -10.30 6.06 -5.84
C TYR A 54 -9.01 5.33 -5.40
N MET A 55 -8.66 5.37 -4.11
CA MET A 55 -7.47 4.70 -3.60
C MET A 55 -7.59 3.16 -3.64
N TYR A 56 -8.76 2.60 -3.37
CA TYR A 56 -8.99 1.15 -3.54
C TYR A 56 -8.85 0.74 -5.00
N LYS A 57 -9.39 1.54 -5.93
CA LYS A 57 -9.21 1.31 -7.36
C LYS A 57 -7.75 1.30 -7.80
N ARG A 58 -6.89 2.13 -7.19
CA ARG A 58 -5.44 2.13 -7.45
C ARG A 58 -4.75 0.82 -7.05
N TYR A 59 -5.33 0.09 -6.11
CA TYR A 59 -4.92 -1.27 -5.75
C TYR A 59 -5.61 -2.35 -6.56
N ASN A 60 -6.31 -1.98 -7.64
CA ASN A 60 -7.13 -2.88 -8.44
C ASN A 60 -8.22 -3.61 -7.62
N GLU A 61 -8.65 -3.00 -6.50
CA GLU A 61 -9.78 -3.45 -5.71
C GLU A 61 -11.09 -2.84 -6.21
N ASN A 62 -12.22 -3.45 -5.84
CA ASN A 62 -13.53 -2.91 -6.20
C ASN A 62 -13.73 -1.52 -5.53
N VAL A 63 -14.19 -0.54 -6.32
CA VAL A 63 -14.50 0.82 -5.83
C VAL A 63 -15.50 0.82 -4.67
N CYS A 64 -16.36 -0.18 -4.58
CA CYS A 64 -17.35 -0.32 -3.52
C CYS A 64 -16.80 -1.00 -2.26
N THR A 65 -15.59 -1.58 -2.29
CA THR A 65 -14.99 -2.25 -1.11
C THR A 65 -15.03 -1.40 0.16
N PRO A 66 -14.73 -0.08 0.14
CA PRO A 66 -14.83 0.77 1.32
C PRO A 66 -16.22 0.85 1.98
N LEU A 67 -17.30 0.54 1.26
CA LEU A 67 -18.67 0.54 1.79
C LEU A 67 -18.99 -0.71 2.60
N PHE A 68 -18.34 -1.82 2.27
CA PHE A 68 -18.73 -3.14 2.77
C PHE A 68 -17.78 -3.68 3.83
N ILE A 69 -16.62 -3.03 4.03
CA ILE A 69 -15.66 -3.43 5.06
C ILE A 69 -15.71 -2.49 6.26
N PRO A 70 -15.58 -3.03 7.48
CA PRO A 70 -15.36 -2.20 8.64
C PRO A 70 -14.01 -1.50 8.52
N THR A 71 -13.94 -0.23 8.93
CA THR A 71 -12.69 0.53 9.06
C THR A 71 -11.82 0.53 7.78
N PRO A 72 -12.33 1.00 6.63
CA PRO A 72 -11.66 0.86 5.34
C PRO A 72 -10.31 1.59 5.26
N ILE A 73 -10.12 2.66 6.05
CA ILE A 73 -8.84 3.39 6.14
C ILE A 73 -7.77 2.50 6.77
N MET A 74 -8.06 1.87 7.91
CA MET A 74 -7.13 0.97 8.59
C MET A 74 -6.83 -0.25 7.71
N ALA A 75 -7.83 -0.82 7.06
CA ALA A 75 -7.67 -1.97 6.17
C ALA A 75 -6.68 -1.65 5.04
N LEU A 76 -6.90 -0.54 4.32
CA LEU A 76 -6.02 -0.14 3.22
C LEU A 76 -4.61 0.20 3.70
N ARG A 77 -4.51 0.92 4.82
CA ARG A 77 -3.23 1.31 5.42
C ARG A 77 -2.41 0.08 5.85
N THR A 78 -3.05 -0.89 6.49
CA THR A 78 -2.41 -2.14 6.93
C THR A 78 -1.95 -2.97 5.74
N TYR A 79 -2.81 -3.08 4.71
CA TYR A 79 -2.50 -3.77 3.47
C TYR A 79 -1.28 -3.14 2.77
N HIS A 80 -1.32 -1.82 2.55
CA HIS A 80 -0.22 -1.06 1.97
C HIS A 80 1.08 -1.22 2.77
N ARG A 81 1.02 -1.08 4.11
CA ARG A 81 2.20 -1.24 4.98
C ARG A 81 2.84 -2.62 4.83
N GLY A 82 2.02 -3.68 4.83
CA GLY A 82 2.51 -5.06 4.68
C GLY A 82 3.14 -5.30 3.32
N ARG A 83 2.50 -4.79 2.26
CA ARG A 83 2.96 -4.90 0.87
C ARG A 83 4.28 -4.17 0.64
N GLU A 84 4.38 -2.93 1.11
CA GLU A 84 5.54 -2.06 0.88
C GLU A 84 6.64 -2.20 1.94
N ARG A 85 6.52 -3.20 2.82
CA ARG A 85 7.46 -3.51 3.89
C ARG A 85 7.76 -2.28 4.75
N ILE A 86 6.71 -1.55 5.11
CA ILE A 86 6.84 -0.37 5.98
C ILE A 86 6.84 -0.85 7.45
N SER A 87 7.76 -0.34 8.25
CA SER A 87 7.88 -0.61 9.68
C SER A 87 6.63 -0.14 10.43
N GLY A 88 6.15 -0.95 11.38
CA GLY A 88 5.02 -0.58 12.22
C GLY A 88 4.19 -1.77 12.69
N SER A 89 3.07 -1.49 13.34
CA SER A 89 2.14 -2.50 13.86
C SER A 89 0.70 -2.15 13.52
N ILE A 90 -0.17 -3.18 13.47
CA ILE A 90 -1.62 -2.99 13.24
C ILE A 90 -2.22 -2.05 14.28
N PHE A 91 -1.73 -2.10 15.53
CA PHE A 91 -2.16 -1.20 16.59
C PHE A 91 -1.83 0.27 16.27
N CYS A 92 -0.61 0.55 15.76
CA CYS A 92 -0.24 1.90 15.33
C CYS A 92 -1.13 2.40 14.17
N ASP A 93 -1.49 1.52 13.23
CA ASP A 93 -2.40 1.87 12.13
C ASP A 93 -3.82 2.15 12.63
N CYS A 94 -4.29 1.38 13.61
CA CYS A 94 -5.58 1.62 14.27
C CYS A 94 -5.60 2.98 14.96
N VAL A 95 -4.60 3.27 15.80
CA VAL A 95 -4.48 4.57 16.49
C VAL A 95 -4.38 5.73 15.49
N SER A 96 -3.57 5.59 14.44
CA SER A 96 -3.44 6.62 13.39
C SER A 96 -4.76 6.87 12.66
N SER A 97 -5.48 5.80 12.34
CA SER A 97 -6.78 5.86 11.63
C SER A 97 -7.91 6.40 12.50
N LEU A 98 -7.85 6.21 13.83
CA LEU A 98 -8.85 6.71 14.77
C LEU A 98 -8.59 8.17 15.18
N PHE A 99 -7.34 8.53 15.45
CA PHE A 99 -6.99 9.85 15.99
C PHE A 99 -6.98 10.95 14.92
N CYS A 100 -6.41 10.69 13.74
CA CYS A 100 -6.51 11.58 12.59
C CYS A 100 -6.71 10.78 11.30
N PRO A 101 -7.95 10.35 10.99
CA PRO A 101 -8.25 9.61 9.76
C PRO A 101 -7.85 10.37 8.50
N TRP A 102 -7.99 11.70 8.49
CA TRP A 102 -7.59 12.56 7.37
C TRP A 102 -6.09 12.54 7.13
N CYS A 103 -5.31 12.74 8.19
CA CYS A 103 -3.85 12.69 8.13
C CYS A 103 -3.37 11.30 7.70
N ALA A 104 -3.98 10.25 8.27
CA ALA A 104 -3.67 8.86 7.92
C ALA A 104 -3.93 8.56 6.45
N LEU A 105 -5.02 9.08 5.90
CA LEU A 105 -5.37 8.89 4.49
C LEU A 105 -4.50 9.74 3.56
N CYS A 106 -4.23 11.00 3.94
CA CYS A 106 -3.29 11.87 3.26
C CYS A 106 -1.87 11.29 3.23
N GLN A 107 -1.40 10.70 4.33
CA GLN A 107 -0.09 10.06 4.41
C GLN A 107 -0.05 8.84 3.49
N LEU A 108 -1.08 8.00 3.56
CA LEU A 108 -1.21 6.82 2.71
C LEU A 108 -1.22 7.18 1.22
N ASP A 109 -1.96 8.22 0.82
CA ASP A 109 -2.00 8.64 -0.59
C ASP A 109 -0.65 9.16 -1.09
N ARG A 110 0.07 9.96 -0.27
CA ARG A 110 1.41 10.43 -0.62
C ARG A 110 2.39 9.26 -0.78
N ASP A 111 2.31 8.27 0.09
CA ASP A 111 3.15 7.07 -0.01
C ASP A 111 2.79 6.23 -1.26
N MET A 112 1.50 6.07 -1.56
CA MET A 112 1.05 5.43 -2.80
C MET A 112 1.59 6.15 -4.05
N LYS A 113 1.57 7.49 -4.08
CA LYS A 113 2.17 8.27 -5.18
C LYS A 113 3.69 8.08 -5.26
N TYR A 114 4.36 8.03 -4.11
CA TYR A 114 5.80 7.76 -4.05
C TYR A 114 6.15 6.39 -4.63
N GLU A 115 5.36 5.35 -4.31
CA GLU A 115 5.55 4.02 -4.88
C GLU A 115 5.21 3.95 -6.37
N GLU A 116 4.13 4.59 -6.83
CA GLU A 116 3.83 4.72 -8.27
C GLU A 116 4.98 5.38 -9.02
N ALA A 117 5.56 6.45 -8.46
CA ALA A 117 6.68 7.15 -9.07
C ALA A 117 7.97 6.30 -9.06
N THR A 118 8.15 5.43 -8.06
CA THR A 118 9.35 4.62 -7.90
C THR A 118 9.31 3.34 -8.74
N ARG A 119 8.16 2.65 -8.80
CA ARG A 119 8.00 1.34 -9.46
C ARG A 119 7.22 1.38 -10.76
N GLY A 120 6.44 2.44 -11.00
CA GLY A 120 5.56 2.59 -12.17
C GLY A 120 4.19 1.94 -12.02
N TYR A 121 3.91 1.23 -10.93
CA TYR A 121 2.63 0.58 -10.64
C TYR A 121 2.41 0.44 -9.12
N LEU A 122 1.15 0.24 -8.69
CA LEU A 122 0.79 -0.10 -7.31
C LEU A 122 0.26 -1.52 -7.14
N ASP A 123 -0.14 -2.20 -8.21
CA ASP A 123 -0.86 -3.48 -8.22
C ASP A 123 -0.09 -4.56 -8.99
N VAL A 124 1.00 -5.06 -8.41
CA VAL A 124 1.63 -6.35 -8.80
C VAL A 124 1.60 -7.31 -7.63
#